data_AF-A0A817HSC2-F1
#
_entry.id   AF-A0A817HSC2-F1
#
_cell.length_a   1.000
_cell.length_b   1.000
_cell.length_c   1.000
_cell.angle_alpha   90.00
_cell.angle_beta   90.00
_cell.angle_gamma   90.00
#
_symmetry.space_group_name_H-M   'P 1'
#
loop_
_entity.id
_entity.type
_entity.pdbx_description
1 polymer ?
#
loop_
_entity_poly.entity_id
_entity_poly.type
_entity_poly.pdbx_seq_one_letter_code
_entity_poly.pdbx_strand_id
1 'polypeptide(L)'
;MKGAIPLDNATPENLFKYANGTVVYRCAMCKSIRPPRAHHCSVCKRCIKRMDHHCVFVNNCVGQNNQKYFILFTFYTCVISLYALVLLGIHISTCIKSDWTACTTWSPPATIIFLIFLAFEAISFSIFTAIMTGTQLYSVYTDTTGIESFKGEKTVSRRHNSFISSLKIVFGSQVGLAWLNPFSKPVNLITQNDERVTFDV
;
A
#
# COMPACT_ATOMS: atom_id res chain seq x y z
N MET A 1 14.20 0.41 -6.40
CA MET A 1 12.85 0.38 -5.80
C MET A 1 12.91 -0.38 -4.47
N LYS A 2 12.32 0.15 -3.38
CA LYS A 2 12.24 -0.57 -2.10
C LYS A 2 11.49 -1.90 -2.28
N GLY A 3 12.07 -3.01 -1.81
CA GLY A 3 11.46 -4.34 -1.91
C GLY A 3 11.68 -5.08 -3.23
N ALA A 4 12.39 -4.49 -4.20
CA ALA A 4 12.83 -5.19 -5.39
C ALA A 4 13.99 -6.13 -5.08
N ILE A 5 13.97 -7.32 -5.66
CA ILE A 5 15.04 -8.31 -5.54
C ILE A 5 16.19 -7.92 -6.47
N PRO A 6 17.47 -8.09 -6.07
CA PRO A 6 18.62 -7.87 -6.94
C PRO A 6 18.55 -8.71 -8.22
N LEU A 7 19.01 -8.14 -9.35
CA LEU A 7 19.14 -8.89 -10.61
C LEU A 7 20.31 -9.85 -10.50
N ASP A 8 20.27 -10.90 -11.33
CA ASP A 8 21.40 -11.82 -11.52
C ASP A 8 21.91 -12.49 -10.23
N ASN A 9 21.10 -12.49 -9.17
CA ASN A 9 21.50 -13.07 -7.88
C ASN A 9 21.36 -14.60 -7.83
N ALA A 10 20.91 -15.25 -8.91
CA ALA A 10 20.88 -16.70 -9.03
C ALA A 10 22.26 -17.26 -9.46
N THR A 11 23.31 -16.85 -8.75
CA THR A 11 24.66 -17.43 -8.91
C THR A 11 24.69 -18.85 -8.35
N PRO A 12 25.57 -19.74 -8.85
CA PRO A 12 25.71 -21.09 -8.30
C PRO A 12 25.88 -21.08 -6.78
N GLU A 13 26.72 -20.20 -6.25
CA GLU A 13 26.95 -20.00 -4.82
C GLU A 13 25.64 -19.70 -4.05
N ASN A 14 24.88 -18.70 -4.49
CA ASN A 14 23.60 -18.36 -3.87
C ASN A 14 22.61 -19.53 -3.97
N LEU A 15 22.59 -20.23 -5.11
CA LEU A 15 21.72 -21.38 -5.30
C LEU A 15 22.05 -22.51 -4.34
N PHE A 16 23.33 -22.84 -4.15
CA PHE A 16 23.74 -23.82 -3.14
C PHE A 16 23.40 -23.36 -1.72
N LYS A 17 23.60 -22.07 -1.43
CA LYS A 17 23.26 -21.47 -0.13
C LYS A 17 21.78 -21.60 0.20
N TYR A 18 20.89 -21.30 -0.75
CA TYR A 18 19.44 -21.30 -0.52
C TYR A 18 18.75 -22.64 -0.78
N ALA A 19 19.33 -23.53 -1.59
CA ALA A 19 18.73 -24.80 -1.96
C ALA A 19 18.87 -25.90 -0.92
N ASN A 20 19.45 -25.64 0.27
CA ASN A 20 19.74 -26.58 1.37
C ASN A 20 18.57 -27.56 1.69
N GLY A 21 18.37 -28.58 0.86
CA GLY A 21 17.21 -29.49 0.88
C GLY A 21 15.88 -28.93 0.37
N THR A 22 15.81 -27.72 -0.21
CA THR A 22 14.53 -27.07 -0.61
C THR A 22 14.49 -26.63 -2.07
N VAL A 23 13.28 -26.57 -2.64
CA VAL A 23 13.05 -26.13 -4.02
C VAL A 23 13.18 -24.60 -4.12
N VAL A 24 14.15 -24.14 -4.90
CA VAL A 24 14.37 -22.71 -5.16
C VAL A 24 13.74 -22.31 -6.48
N TYR A 25 12.81 -21.37 -6.44
CA TYR A 25 12.21 -20.79 -7.65
C TYR A 25 13.12 -19.70 -8.23
N ARG A 26 13.24 -19.64 -9.55
CA ARG A 26 14.00 -18.61 -10.25
C ARG A 26 13.10 -17.82 -11.20
N CYS A 27 13.41 -16.56 -11.39
CA CYS A 27 12.83 -15.74 -12.44
C CYS A 27 13.74 -15.76 -13.68
N ALA A 28 13.23 -16.26 -14.80
CA ALA A 28 13.99 -16.28 -16.06
C ALA A 28 14.35 -14.86 -16.55
N MET A 29 13.44 -13.89 -16.38
CA MET A 29 13.62 -12.50 -16.83
C MET A 29 14.67 -11.75 -16.00
N CYS A 30 14.63 -11.90 -14.67
CA CYS A 30 15.54 -11.19 -13.76
C CYS A 30 16.85 -11.96 -13.48
N LYS A 31 16.92 -13.23 -13.90
CA LYS A 31 17.94 -14.20 -13.49
C LYS A 31 18.19 -14.21 -11.97
N SER A 32 17.11 -14.05 -11.22
CA SER A 32 17.14 -13.89 -9.78
C SER A 32 16.41 -15.03 -9.07
N ILE A 33 16.88 -15.41 -7.89
CA ILE A 33 16.19 -16.28 -6.95
C ILE A 33 14.92 -15.56 -6.49
N ARG A 34 13.79 -16.27 -6.53
CA ARG A 34 12.47 -15.77 -6.18
C ARG A 34 12.10 -16.34 -4.80
N PRO A 35 12.16 -15.54 -3.73
CA PRO A 35 11.65 -15.91 -2.42
C PRO A 35 10.18 -16.31 -2.49
N PRO A 36 9.67 -17.04 -1.47
CA PRO A 36 8.25 -17.29 -1.33
C PRO A 36 7.44 -16.00 -1.47
N ARG A 37 6.30 -16.08 -2.17
CA ARG A 37 5.36 -14.95 -2.38
C ARG A 37 5.93 -13.77 -3.18
N ALA A 38 7.15 -13.86 -3.72
CA ALA A 38 7.67 -12.86 -4.63
C ALA A 38 7.16 -13.10 -6.06
N HIS A 39 6.84 -12.03 -6.78
CA HIS A 39 6.35 -12.10 -8.16
C HIS A 39 7.11 -11.12 -9.06
N HIS A 40 7.23 -11.46 -10.34
CA HIS A 40 7.81 -10.57 -11.36
C HIS A 40 6.75 -9.58 -11.84
N CYS A 41 7.02 -8.29 -11.72
CA CYS A 41 6.17 -7.27 -12.32
C CYS A 41 6.70 -6.94 -13.72
N SER A 42 5.88 -7.17 -14.74
CA SER A 42 6.20 -6.87 -16.13
C SER A 42 6.34 -5.37 -16.43
N VAL A 43 5.71 -4.50 -15.62
CA VAL A 43 5.82 -3.04 -15.74
C VAL A 43 7.13 -2.56 -15.11
N CYS A 44 7.40 -2.94 -13.85
CA CYS A 44 8.64 -2.55 -13.16
C CYS A 44 9.88 -3.32 -13.64
N LYS A 45 9.73 -4.39 -14.43
CA LYS A 45 10.81 -5.30 -14.90
C LYS A 45 11.68 -5.86 -13.77
N ARG A 46 11.08 -6.09 -12.61
CA ARG A 46 11.76 -6.57 -11.40
C ARG A 46 10.88 -7.55 -10.64
N CYS A 47 11.51 -8.45 -9.89
CA CYS A 47 10.80 -9.26 -8.90
C CYS A 47 10.63 -8.47 -7.60
N ILE A 48 9.43 -8.48 -7.04
CA ILE A 48 9.05 -7.73 -5.83
C ILE A 48 8.71 -8.72 -4.72
N LYS A 49 9.27 -8.53 -3.52
CA LYS A 49 8.99 -9.38 -2.34
C LYS A 49 7.56 -9.15 -1.83
N ARG A 50 6.83 -10.24 -1.57
CA ARG A 50 5.39 -10.25 -1.23
C ARG A 50 4.62 -9.23 -2.07
N MET A 51 4.72 -9.38 -3.38
CA MET A 51 4.11 -8.44 -4.32
C MET A 51 2.58 -8.49 -4.14
N ASP A 52 1.98 -7.32 -3.95
CA ASP A 52 0.54 -7.18 -3.89
C ASP A 52 0.00 -6.82 -5.28
N HIS A 53 0.35 -5.63 -5.78
CA HIS A 53 -0.01 -5.17 -7.12
C HIS A 53 0.99 -4.14 -7.67
N HIS A 54 0.89 -3.84 -8.96
CA HIS A 54 1.49 -2.64 -9.53
C HIS A 54 0.46 -1.52 -9.49
N CYS A 55 0.73 -0.45 -8.75
CA CYS A 55 -0.18 0.67 -8.63
C CYS A 55 0.23 1.77 -9.61
N VAL A 56 -0.65 2.05 -10.56
CA VAL A 56 -0.44 3.09 -11.58
C VAL A 56 -0.40 4.49 -10.97
N PHE A 57 -1.14 4.73 -9.89
CA PHE A 57 -1.24 6.06 -9.25
C PHE A 57 0.05 6.48 -8.53
N VAL A 58 0.79 5.51 -7.98
CA VAL A 58 2.11 5.78 -7.37
C VAL A 58 3.26 5.40 -8.31
N ASN A 59 2.94 4.99 -9.54
CA ASN A 59 3.88 4.49 -10.55
C ASN A 59 4.91 3.50 -9.96
N ASN A 60 4.42 2.57 -9.14
CA ASN A 60 5.28 1.71 -8.34
C ASN A 60 4.53 0.44 -7.90
N CYS A 61 5.27 -0.64 -7.69
CA CYS A 61 4.67 -1.83 -7.04
C CYS A 61 4.47 -1.61 -5.55
N VAL A 62 3.37 -2.17 -5.03
CA VAL A 62 3.09 -2.30 -3.60
C VAL A 62 3.47 -3.72 -3.19
N GLY A 63 4.22 -3.84 -2.10
CA GLY A 63 4.65 -5.11 -1.51
C GLY A 63 5.20 -4.93 -0.10
N GLN A 64 5.91 -5.93 0.42
CA GLN A 64 6.32 -5.98 1.83
C GLN A 64 6.95 -4.70 2.36
N ASN A 65 7.91 -4.14 1.62
CA ASN A 65 8.77 -3.06 2.11
C ASN A 65 8.18 -1.65 1.91
N ASN A 66 6.98 -1.54 1.34
CA ASN A 66 6.28 -0.28 1.20
C ASN A 66 4.78 -0.34 1.50
N GLN A 67 4.25 -1.48 1.94
CA GLN A 67 2.84 -1.65 2.30
C GLN A 67 2.37 -0.65 3.37
N LYS A 68 3.18 -0.39 4.41
CA LYS A 68 2.92 0.64 5.42
C LYS A 68 2.67 2.01 4.78
N TYR A 69 3.60 2.43 3.91
CA TYR A 69 3.55 3.75 3.29
C TYR A 69 2.36 3.89 2.35
N PHE A 70 2.01 2.80 1.64
CA PHE A 70 0.83 2.77 0.79
C PHE A 70 -0.47 2.89 1.60
N ILE A 71 -0.61 2.15 2.70
CA ILE A 71 -1.78 2.25 3.59
C ILE A 71 -1.91 3.67 4.16
N LEU A 72 -0.80 4.27 4.61
CA LEU A 72 -0.82 5.65 5.11
C LEU A 72 -1.19 6.64 4.02
N PHE A 73 -0.65 6.49 2.82
CA PHE A 73 -1.00 7.32 1.66
C PHE A 73 -2.50 7.28 1.35
N THR A 74 -3.10 6.09 1.25
CA THR A 74 -4.54 5.96 0.97
C THR A 74 -5.39 6.46 2.13
N PHE A 75 -4.97 6.19 3.38
CA PHE A 75 -5.66 6.69 4.57
C PHE A 75 -5.68 8.22 4.63
N TYR A 76 -4.53 8.87 4.47
CA TYR A 76 -4.44 10.34 4.49
C TYR A 76 -5.17 10.98 3.31
N THR A 77 -5.17 10.33 2.15
CA THR A 77 -5.92 10.80 0.98
C THR A 77 -7.43 10.74 1.23
N CYS A 78 -7.91 9.69 1.91
CA CYS A 78 -9.31 9.60 2.36
C CYS A 78 -9.64 10.73 3.34
N VAL A 79 -8.80 10.94 4.36
CA VAL A 79 -9.01 11.99 5.37
C VAL A 79 -9.06 13.39 4.73
N ILE A 80 -8.13 13.72 3.84
CA ILE A 80 -8.12 15.04 3.19
C ILE A 80 -9.30 15.22 2.22
N SER A 81 -9.75 14.15 1.55
CA SER A 81 -10.94 14.19 0.69
C SER A 81 -12.21 14.44 1.52
N LEU A 82 -12.35 13.76 2.66
CA LEU A 82 -13.46 14.00 3.60
C LEU A 82 -13.39 15.41 4.18
N TYR A 83 -12.19 15.90 4.52
CA TYR A 83 -12.01 17.27 5.01
C TYR A 83 -12.40 18.30 3.96
N ALA A 84 -12.06 18.08 2.69
CA ALA A 84 -12.50 18.93 1.57
C ALA A 84 -14.03 18.98 1.45
N LEU A 85 -14.73 17.84 1.64
CA LEU A 85 -16.20 17.81 1.65
C LEU A 85 -16.81 18.61 2.80
N VAL A 86 -16.19 18.57 3.99
CA VAL A 86 -16.63 19.39 5.13
C VAL A 86 -16.46 20.87 4.82
N LEU A 87 -15.29 21.28 4.31
CA LEU A 87 -15.04 22.68 3.92
C LEU A 87 -15.99 23.14 2.81
N LEU A 88 -16.27 22.27 1.83
CA LEU A 88 -17.24 22.53 0.77
C LEU A 88 -18.65 22.75 1.35
N GLY A 89 -19.09 21.90 2.29
CA GLY A 89 -20.38 22.04 2.96
C GLY A 89 -20.48 23.35 3.77
N ILE A 90 -19.41 23.73 4.46
CA ILE A 90 -19.32 25.01 5.18
C ILE A 90 -19.42 26.18 4.19
N HIS A 91 -18.68 26.13 3.08
CA HIS A 91 -18.71 27.18 2.06
C HIS A 91 -20.11 27.36 1.45
N ILE A 92 -20.75 26.26 1.04
CA ILE A 92 -22.13 26.27 0.53
C ILE A 92 -23.09 26.87 1.58
N SER A 93 -22.96 26.45 2.85
CA SER A 93 -23.81 26.95 3.94
C SER A 93 -23.66 28.46 4.14
N THR A 94 -22.44 28.99 4.04
CA THR A 94 -22.17 30.43 4.14
C THR A 94 -22.72 31.19 2.94
N CYS A 95 -22.57 30.67 1.73
CA CYS A 95 -23.10 31.30 0.51
C CYS A 95 -24.63 31.30 0.48
N ILE A 96 -25.30 30.28 1.03
CA ILE A 96 -26.77 30.26 1.11
C ILE A 96 -27.28 31.32 2.11
N LYS A 97 -26.55 31.56 3.20
CA LYS A 97 -26.93 32.55 4.23
C LYS A 97 -26.59 33.99 3.87
N SER A 98 -25.70 34.21 2.91
CA SER A 98 -25.18 35.51 2.50
C SER A 98 -25.59 35.82 1.05
N ASP A 99 -25.33 37.03 0.56
CA ASP A 99 -25.44 37.27 -0.87
C ASP A 99 -24.36 36.48 -1.63
N TRP A 100 -24.78 35.71 -2.63
CA TRP A 100 -23.89 34.85 -3.43
C TRP A 100 -22.77 35.65 -4.10
N THR A 101 -23.03 36.90 -4.47
CA THR A 101 -22.06 37.84 -5.07
C THR A 101 -20.96 38.27 -4.10
N ALA A 102 -21.18 38.17 -2.79
CA ALA A 102 -20.17 38.40 -1.76
C ALA A 102 -19.38 37.13 -1.40
N CYS A 103 -19.85 35.95 -1.82
CA CYS A 103 -19.28 34.66 -1.43
C CYS A 103 -18.18 34.16 -2.37
N THR A 104 -18.10 34.69 -3.59
CA THR A 104 -17.21 34.20 -4.65
C THR A 104 -16.68 35.36 -5.49
N THR A 105 -15.44 35.22 -5.97
CA THR A 105 -14.84 36.13 -6.95
C THR A 105 -15.30 35.86 -8.38
N TRP A 106 -15.93 34.70 -8.61
CA TRP A 106 -16.42 34.26 -9.92
C TRP A 106 -17.92 34.54 -10.07
N SER A 107 -18.42 34.49 -11.30
CA SER A 107 -19.86 34.56 -11.52
C SER A 107 -20.58 33.38 -10.81
N PRO A 108 -21.84 33.56 -10.36
CA PRO A 108 -22.58 32.49 -9.70
C PRO A 108 -22.63 31.19 -10.53
N PRO A 109 -22.87 31.20 -11.86
CA PRO A 109 -22.87 29.96 -12.65
C PRO A 109 -21.51 29.25 -12.65
N ALA A 110 -20.40 29.98 -12.80
CA ALA A 110 -19.06 29.40 -12.78
C ALA A 110 -18.74 28.78 -11.42
N THR A 111 -19.14 29.45 -10.33
CA THR A 111 -18.94 28.96 -8.97
C THR A 111 -19.69 27.65 -8.74
N ILE A 112 -20.95 27.56 -9.14
CA ILE A 112 -21.73 26.31 -9.04
C ILE A 112 -21.05 25.17 -9.79
N ILE A 113 -20.54 25.42 -11.00
CA ILE A 113 -19.82 24.42 -11.79
C ILE A 113 -18.57 23.92 -11.03
N PHE A 114 -17.75 24.82 -10.50
CA PHE A 114 -16.57 24.44 -9.72
C PHE A 114 -16.91 23.65 -8.46
N LEU A 115 -17.97 24.04 -7.74
CA LEU A 115 -18.43 23.32 -6.54
C LEU A 115 -18.90 21.90 -6.89
N ILE A 116 -19.60 21.72 -8.01
CA ILE A 116 -20.02 20.39 -8.48
C ILE A 116 -18.81 19.52 -8.79
N PHE A 117 -17.82 20.04 -9.54
CA PHE A 117 -16.61 19.28 -9.85
C PHE A 117 -15.81 18.91 -8.61
N LEU A 118 -15.65 19.86 -7.67
CA LEU A 118 -14.95 19.61 -6.41
C LEU A 118 -15.69 18.58 -5.55
N ALA A 119 -17.02 18.63 -5.50
CA ALA A 119 -17.83 17.64 -4.80
C ALA A 119 -17.63 16.25 -5.40
N PHE A 120 -17.73 16.14 -6.73
CA PHE A 120 -17.55 14.88 -7.46
C PHE A 120 -16.16 14.29 -7.21
N GLU A 121 -15.11 15.10 -7.38
CA GLU A 121 -13.73 14.71 -7.13
C GLU A 121 -13.55 14.18 -5.69
N ALA A 122 -13.94 14.97 -4.69
CA ALA A 122 -13.73 14.62 -3.30
C ALA A 122 -14.54 13.37 -2.88
N ILE A 123 -15.77 13.20 -3.37
CA ILE A 123 -16.58 11.98 -3.14
C ILE A 123 -15.91 10.77 -3.79
N SER A 124 -15.55 10.85 -5.07
CA SER A 124 -14.94 9.74 -5.80
C SER A 124 -13.61 9.31 -5.18
N PHE A 125 -12.73 10.25 -4.86
CA PHE A 125 -11.46 9.94 -4.20
C PHE A 125 -11.65 9.41 -2.79
N SER A 126 -12.58 9.95 -2.00
CA SER A 126 -12.88 9.45 -0.66
C SER A 126 -13.34 7.98 -0.72
N ILE A 127 -14.29 7.64 -1.60
CA ILE A 127 -14.79 6.26 -1.73
C ILE A 127 -13.68 5.33 -2.19
N PHE A 128 -12.98 5.68 -3.27
CA PHE A 128 -11.90 4.86 -3.82
C PHE A 128 -10.80 4.57 -2.80
N THR A 129 -10.34 5.60 -2.09
CA THR A 129 -9.25 5.46 -1.11
C THR A 129 -9.70 4.82 0.20
N ALA A 130 -10.97 4.96 0.60
CA ALA A 130 -11.54 4.21 1.71
C ALA A 130 -11.57 2.71 1.41
N ILE A 131 -12.04 2.31 0.22
CA ILE A 131 -12.04 0.90 -0.21
C ILE A 131 -10.62 0.37 -0.25
N MET A 132 -9.69 1.09 -0.89
CA MET A 132 -8.29 0.66 -0.97
C MET A 132 -7.63 0.53 0.41
N THR A 133 -7.91 1.46 1.33
CA THR A 133 -7.39 1.35 2.71
C THR A 133 -7.97 0.12 3.42
N GLY A 134 -9.27 -0.11 3.26
CA GLY A 134 -9.95 -1.28 3.83
C GLY A 134 -9.42 -2.61 3.30
N THR A 135 -9.25 -2.74 1.98
CA THR A 135 -8.69 -3.96 1.37
C THR A 135 -7.26 -4.21 1.82
N GLN A 136 -6.41 -3.17 1.88
CA GLN A 136 -5.05 -3.33 2.37
C GLN A 136 -5.00 -3.74 3.85
N LEU A 137 -5.84 -3.16 4.71
CA LEU A 137 -5.93 -3.56 6.12
C LEU A 137 -6.45 -5.00 6.27
N TYR A 138 -7.40 -5.42 5.43
CA TYR A 138 -7.90 -6.78 5.38
C TYR A 138 -6.82 -7.78 4.93
N SER A 139 -6.05 -7.44 3.90
CA SER A 139 -4.88 -8.21 3.45
C SER A 139 -3.83 -8.35 4.55
N VAL A 140 -3.60 -7.29 5.33
CA VAL A 140 -2.72 -7.35 6.51
C VAL A 140 -3.30 -8.31 7.55
N TYR A 141 -4.58 -8.17 7.90
CA TYR A 141 -5.26 -9.01 8.88
C TYR A 141 -5.18 -10.50 8.52
N THR A 142 -5.47 -10.84 7.27
CA THR A 142 -5.49 -12.21 6.75
C THR A 142 -4.13 -12.74 6.33
N ASP A 143 -3.07 -11.93 6.39
CA ASP A 143 -1.73 -12.24 5.87
C ASP A 143 -1.74 -12.69 4.40
N THR A 144 -2.67 -12.18 3.58
CA THR A 144 -2.79 -12.50 2.15
C THR A 144 -2.39 -11.30 1.28
N THR A 145 -1.78 -11.57 0.13
CA THR A 145 -1.57 -10.56 -0.93
C THR A 145 -2.73 -10.60 -1.92
N GLY A 146 -2.94 -9.53 -2.69
CA GLY A 146 -3.92 -9.49 -3.77
C GLY A 146 -3.76 -10.66 -4.74
N ILE A 147 -2.53 -10.99 -5.15
CA ILE A 147 -2.25 -12.13 -6.03
C ILE A 147 -2.72 -13.47 -5.42
N GLU A 148 -2.43 -13.70 -4.14
CA GLU A 148 -2.85 -14.93 -3.45
C GLU A 148 -4.37 -15.01 -3.31
N SER A 149 -5.02 -13.88 -3.00
CA SER A 149 -6.47 -13.78 -2.93
C SER A 149 -7.12 -14.10 -4.28
N PHE A 150 -6.57 -13.60 -5.39
CA PHE A 150 -7.08 -13.89 -6.73
C PHE A 150 -6.88 -15.34 -7.17
N LYS A 151 -5.76 -15.96 -6.77
CA LYS A 151 -5.49 -17.36 -7.11
C LYS A 151 -6.27 -18.37 -6.27
N GLY A 152 -6.98 -17.92 -5.24
CA GLY A 152 -7.66 -18.81 -4.31
C GLY A 152 -6.70 -19.74 -3.58
N GLU A 153 -5.41 -19.39 -3.51
CA GLU A 153 -4.40 -20.14 -2.79
C GLU A 153 -4.72 -20.00 -1.29
N LYS A 154 -5.45 -20.98 -0.74
CA LYS A 154 -5.68 -21.08 0.70
C LYS A 154 -4.34 -21.39 1.34
N THR A 155 -3.61 -20.36 1.76
CA THR A 155 -2.45 -20.52 2.63
C THR A 155 -2.89 -21.36 3.82
N VAL A 156 -2.25 -22.51 4.01
CA VAL A 156 -2.42 -23.44 5.13
C VAL A 156 -2.78 -22.67 6.40
N SER A 157 -3.95 -22.95 6.96
CA SER A 157 -4.54 -22.38 8.18
C SER A 157 -3.45 -21.89 9.16
N ARG A 158 -3.10 -20.60 9.06
CA ARG A 158 -2.19 -19.95 10.00
C ARG A 158 -3.04 -19.44 11.15
N ARG A 159 -2.65 -19.85 12.35
CA ARG A 159 -3.15 -19.46 13.68
C ARG A 159 -3.86 -18.10 13.65
N HIS A 160 -5.09 -18.06 14.16
CA HIS A 160 -5.88 -16.84 14.30
C HIS A 160 -5.07 -15.80 15.11
N ASN A 161 -4.45 -14.87 14.40
CA ASN A 161 -3.67 -13.81 15.00
C ASN A 161 -4.61 -12.62 15.25
N SER A 162 -4.47 -11.98 16.41
CA SER A 162 -5.16 -10.72 16.67
C SER A 162 -4.80 -9.70 15.58
N PHE A 163 -5.76 -8.86 15.18
CA PHE A 163 -5.56 -7.80 14.20
C PHE A 163 -4.35 -6.91 14.52
N ILE A 164 -4.13 -6.59 15.80
CA ILE A 164 -2.97 -5.79 16.24
C ILE A 164 -1.65 -6.54 15.99
N SER A 165 -1.62 -7.86 16.15
CA SER A 165 -0.43 -8.67 15.85
C SER A 165 -0.10 -8.63 14.36
N SER A 166 -1.12 -8.67 13.49
CA SER A 166 -0.95 -8.52 12.05
C SER A 166 -0.44 -7.12 11.67
N LEU A 167 -1.01 -6.07 12.28
CA LEU A 167 -0.54 -4.70 12.08
C LEU A 167 0.91 -4.49 12.52
N LYS A 168 1.33 -5.10 13.64
CA LYS A 168 2.72 -5.02 14.11
C LYS A 168 3.75 -5.51 13.08
N ILE A 169 3.39 -6.48 12.22
CA ILE A 169 4.26 -6.97 11.15
C ILE A 169 4.54 -5.88 10.11
N VAL A 170 3.56 -5.01 9.83
CA VAL A 170 3.66 -3.99 8.77
C VAL A 170 4.08 -2.63 9.33
N PHE A 171 3.56 -2.25 10.49
CA PHE A 171 3.75 -0.92 11.08
C PHE A 171 4.90 -0.85 12.10
N GLY A 172 5.39 -1.98 12.58
CA GLY A 172 6.44 -2.08 13.61
C GLY A 172 5.91 -2.63 14.93
N SER A 173 6.79 -3.24 15.73
CA SER A 173 6.42 -3.86 17.01
C SER A 173 5.94 -2.87 18.08
N GLN A 174 6.47 -1.65 18.05
CA GLN A 174 6.15 -0.57 18.97
C GLN A 174 4.92 0.20 18.49
N VAL A 175 3.79 0.05 19.19
CA VAL A 175 2.56 0.78 18.91
C VAL A 175 2.71 2.22 19.39
N GLY A 176 2.43 3.19 18.53
CA GLY A 176 2.50 4.61 18.88
C GLY A 176 2.37 5.53 17.67
N LEU A 177 2.66 6.83 17.86
CA LEU A 177 2.56 7.85 16.80
C LEU A 177 3.42 7.54 15.56
N ALA A 178 4.48 6.75 15.72
CA ALA A 178 5.28 6.26 14.61
C ALA A 178 4.48 5.44 13.59
N TRP A 179 3.37 4.80 13.98
CA TRP A 179 2.51 4.07 13.04
C TRP A 179 1.87 5.00 12.01
N LEU A 180 1.51 6.21 12.44
CA LEU A 180 0.91 7.23 11.57
C LEU A 180 1.97 8.04 10.81
N ASN A 181 3.20 8.10 11.30
CA ASN A 181 4.28 8.84 10.64
C ASN A 181 4.77 8.11 9.36
N PRO A 182 4.62 8.69 8.15
CA PRO A 182 5.07 8.08 6.90
C PRO A 182 6.60 8.11 6.72
N PHE A 183 7.33 8.88 7.52
CA PHE A 183 8.79 8.94 7.49
C PHE A 183 9.46 7.97 8.45
N SER A 184 8.69 7.36 9.36
CA SER A 184 9.25 6.38 10.30
C SER A 184 9.36 5.00 9.63
N LYS A 185 10.51 4.35 9.81
CA LYS A 185 10.71 2.96 9.39
C LYS A 185 10.07 2.03 10.43
N PRO A 186 9.31 0.99 10.01
CA PRO A 186 8.81 0.00 10.95
C PRO A 186 9.99 -0.74 11.57
N VAL A 187 10.10 -0.72 12.89
CA VAL A 187 11.07 -1.53 13.63
C VAL A 187 10.45 -2.90 13.87
N ASN A 188 10.87 -3.88 13.08
CA ASN A 188 10.38 -5.25 13.15
C ASN A 188 11.45 -6.16 13.75
N LEU A 189 11.28 -6.54 15.01
CA LEU A 189 12.20 -7.47 15.70
C LEU A 189 12.16 -8.89 15.08
N ILE A 190 11.08 -9.24 14.39
CA ILE A 190 10.86 -10.56 13.80
C ILE A 190 11.55 -10.69 12.43
N THR A 191 11.62 -9.61 11.64
CA THR A 191 12.22 -9.66 10.29
C THR A 191 13.75 -9.70 10.32
N GLN A 192 14.40 -9.29 11.42
CA GLN A 192 15.87 -9.41 11.54
C GLN A 192 16.39 -10.85 11.56
N ASN A 193 15.53 -11.84 11.86
CA ASN A 193 15.90 -13.26 11.77
C ASN A 193 15.55 -13.90 10.42
N ASP A 194 14.61 -13.34 9.66
CA ASP A 194 14.21 -13.84 8.33
C ASP A 194 15.00 -13.14 7.19
N GLU A 195 15.47 -11.92 7.43
CA GLU A 195 16.39 -11.19 6.53
C GLU A 195 17.80 -11.81 6.52
N ARG A 196 18.28 -12.32 7.67
CA ARG A 196 19.54 -13.10 7.77
C ARG A 196 19.53 -14.40 6.97
N VAL A 197 18.35 -14.94 6.69
CA VAL A 197 18.17 -16.15 5.87
C VAL A 197 17.92 -15.83 4.40
N THR A 198 17.63 -14.57 4.04
CA THR A 198 17.20 -14.27 2.67
C THR A 198 18.06 -13.28 1.89
N PHE A 199 18.64 -12.21 2.45
CA PHE A 199 19.44 -11.28 1.65
C PHE A 199 20.39 -10.42 2.52
N ASP A 200 21.51 -10.99 2.96
CA ASP A 200 22.68 -10.20 3.34
C ASP A 200 23.44 -9.80 2.07
N VAL A 201 23.07 -8.65 1.48
CA VAL A 201 23.93 -7.71 0.71
C VAL A 201 23.39 -6.31 0.90
#